data_AF-A0AA39Z5F6-F1
#
_entry.id   AF-A0AA39Z5F6-F1
#
_cell.length_a   1.000
_cell.length_b   1.000
_cell.length_c   1.000
_cell.angle_alpha   90.00
_cell.angle_beta   90.00
_cell.angle_gamma   90.00
#
_symmetry.space_group_name_H-M   'P 1'
#
loop_
_entity.id
_entity.type
_entity.pdbx_description
1 polymer ?
#
loop_
_entity_poly.entity_id
_entity_poly.type
_entity_poly.pdbx_seq_one_letter_code
_entity_poly.pdbx_strand_id
1 'polypeptide(L)'
;MVERPTIAAKAKAAADAFRLLVDIGPNDENPQESQSTDVDDQLARFNIWASNIGVFAQGHASLDYRLRDSPEAKTLMIQLLEGLLWFLRRGSSTRQDWRYVC
;
A
#
# COMPACT_ATOMS: atom_id res chain seq x y z
N MET A 1 26.60 -0.92 -6.60
CA MET A 1 25.94 -1.93 -5.76
C MET A 1 24.46 -1.59 -5.77
N VAL A 2 23.60 -2.41 -6.39
CA VAL A 2 22.16 -2.15 -6.39
C VAL A 2 21.64 -2.58 -5.03
N GLU A 3 21.25 -1.62 -4.20
CA GLU A 3 20.67 -1.87 -2.88
C GLU A 3 19.34 -2.62 -3.07
N ARG A 4 19.21 -3.82 -2.50
CA ARG A 4 17.96 -4.58 -2.60
C ARG A 4 16.88 -3.81 -1.85
N PRO A 5 15.70 -3.58 -2.46
CA PRO A 5 14.63 -2.81 -1.82
C PRO A 5 14.22 -3.48 -0.50
N THR A 6 14.05 -2.66 0.54
CA THR A 6 13.58 -3.12 1.85
C THR A 6 12.07 -3.31 1.85
N ILE A 7 11.56 -4.13 2.76
CA ILE A 7 10.11 -4.31 2.96
C ILE A 7 9.52 -2.95 3.37
N ALA A 8 10.20 -2.24 4.28
CA ALA A 8 9.79 -0.91 4.71
C ALA A 8 9.65 0.09 3.53
N ALA A 9 10.59 0.10 2.58
CA ALA A 9 10.53 0.99 1.43
C ALA A 9 9.33 0.70 0.52
N LYS A 10 9.04 -0.59 0.26
CA LYS A 10 7.88 -1.00 -0.56
C LYS A 10 6.56 -0.70 0.14
N ALA A 11 6.48 -0.93 1.44
CA ALA A 11 5.31 -0.60 2.24
C ALA A 11 5.06 0.91 2.30
N LYS A 12 6.12 1.72 2.39
CA LYS A 12 6.01 3.18 2.29
C LYS A 12 5.42 3.61 0.95
N ALA A 13 5.91 3.05 -0.16
CA ALA A 13 5.37 3.35 -1.48
C ALA A 13 3.88 2.98 -1.61
N ALA A 14 3.45 1.85 -1.02
CA ALA A 14 2.04 1.48 -0.97
C ALA A 14 1.21 2.45 -0.13
N ALA A 15 1.69 2.86 1.06
CA ALA A 15 1.02 3.85 1.89
C ALA A 15 0.86 5.20 1.19
N ASP A 16 1.89 5.65 0.48
CA ASP A 16 1.85 6.90 -0.27
C ASP A 16 0.86 6.82 -1.44
N ALA A 17 0.75 5.67 -2.11
CA ALA A 17 -0.25 5.43 -3.16
C ALA A 17 -1.69 5.39 -2.61
N PHE A 18 -1.90 4.83 -1.42
CA PHE A 18 -3.21 4.90 -0.74
C PHE A 18 -3.62 6.35 -0.47
N ARG A 19 -2.72 7.16 0.11
CA ARG A 19 -3.01 8.58 0.40
C ARG A 19 -3.40 9.34 -0.85
N LEU A 20 -2.69 9.10 -1.96
CA LEU A 20 -3.06 9.69 -3.25
C LEU A 20 -4.49 9.32 -3.68
N LEU A 21 -4.90 8.06 -3.51
CA LEU A 21 -6.27 7.62 -3.83
C LEU A 21 -7.33 8.24 -2.93
N VAL A 22 -7.03 8.41 -1.64
CA VAL A 22 -7.91 9.11 -0.69
C VAL A 22 -8.07 10.57 -1.12
N ASP A 23 -6.97 11.25 -1.47
CA ASP A 23 -6.97 12.65 -1.89
C ASP A 23 -7.74 12.88 -3.21
N ILE A 24 -7.79 11.89 -4.11
CA ILE A 24 -8.60 11.98 -5.34
C ILE A 24 -10.10 12.01 -5.02
N GLY A 25 -10.53 11.47 -3.88
CA GLY A 25 -11.94 11.38 -3.47
C GLY A 25 -12.71 10.28 -4.21
N PRO A 26 -13.93 9.92 -3.77
CA PRO A 26 -14.82 9.03 -4.52
C PRO A 26 -15.36 9.72 -5.79
N ASN A 27 -15.65 8.95 -6.84
CA ASN A 27 -16.47 9.44 -7.95
C ASN A 27 -17.92 9.53 -7.43
N ASP A 28 -18.36 10.73 -7.05
CA ASP A 28 -19.69 11.01 -6.48
C ASP A 28 -20.82 10.92 -7.53
N GLU A 29 -20.97 9.76 -8.20
CA GLU A 29 -22.04 9.57 -9.19
C GLU A 29 -23.10 8.53 -8.77
N ASN A 30 -22.87 7.74 -7.72
CA ASN A 30 -23.87 6.76 -7.29
C ASN A 30 -23.87 6.47 -5.78
N PRO A 31 -24.86 7.00 -5.02
CA PRO A 31 -25.01 6.75 -3.59
C PRO A 31 -25.27 5.28 -3.19
N GLN A 32 -25.49 4.39 -4.15
CA GLN A 32 -25.98 3.03 -3.90
C GLN A 32 -24.87 1.95 -3.77
N GLU A 33 -23.59 2.31 -3.86
CA GLU A 33 -22.46 1.39 -3.60
C GLU A 33 -22.00 1.38 -2.13
N SER A 34 -22.95 1.26 -1.20
CA SER A 34 -22.71 1.23 0.26
C SER A 34 -22.06 -0.06 0.79
N GLN A 35 -21.39 -0.82 -0.09
CA GLN A 35 -20.63 -2.04 0.24
C GLN A 35 -19.16 -1.93 -0.16
N SER A 36 -18.75 -0.88 -0.87
CA SER A 36 -17.33 -0.62 -1.12
C SER A 36 -16.71 -0.08 0.17
N THR A 37 -15.80 -0.84 0.78
CA THR A 37 -15.03 -0.30 1.91
C THR A 37 -14.26 0.92 1.41
N ASP A 38 -14.44 2.06 2.08
CA ASP A 38 -13.78 3.31 1.73
C ASP A 38 -12.25 3.10 1.62
N VAL A 39 -11.62 3.81 0.69
CA VAL A 39 -10.16 3.79 0.52
C VAL A 39 -9.49 4.19 1.84
N ASP A 40 -10.10 5.11 2.60
CA ASP A 40 -9.58 5.52 3.91
C ASP A 40 -9.60 4.36 4.94
N ASP A 41 -10.70 3.61 5.00
CA ASP A 41 -10.79 2.38 5.81
C ASP A 41 -9.73 1.35 5.43
N GLN A 42 -9.45 1.19 4.13
CA GLN A 42 -8.42 0.28 3.66
C GLN A 42 -7.00 0.77 4.02
N LEU A 43 -6.75 2.07 3.96
CA LEU A 43 -5.50 2.66 4.44
C LEU A 43 -5.35 2.45 5.96
N ALA A 44 -6.41 2.62 6.75
CA ALA A 44 -6.39 2.35 8.17
C ALA A 44 -6.04 0.87 8.46
N ARG A 45 -6.67 -0.07 7.76
CA ARG A 45 -6.35 -1.52 7.88
C ARG A 45 -4.91 -1.83 7.50
N PHE A 46 -4.41 -1.23 6.42
CA PHE A 46 -3.01 -1.37 6.02
C PHE A 46 -2.04 -0.87 7.10
N ASN A 47 -2.33 0.29 7.71
CA ASN A 47 -1.49 0.85 8.77
C ASN A 47 -1.47 -0.03 10.03
N ILE A 48 -2.63 -0.58 10.42
CA ILE A 48 -2.72 -1.52 11.54
C ILE A 48 -1.89 -2.77 11.26
N TRP A 49 -2.05 -3.37 10.07
CA TRP A 49 -1.25 -4.51 9.64
C TRP A 49 0.25 -4.22 9.70
N ALA A 50 0.67 -3.08 9.13
CA ALA A 50 2.07 -2.67 9.07
C ALA A 50 2.68 -2.44 10.47
N SER A 51 1.89 -1.87 11.39
CA SER A 51 2.27 -1.68 12.79
C SER A 51 2.44 -3.03 13.50
N ASN A 52 1.46 -3.92 13.38
CA ASN A 52 1.43 -5.20 14.09
C ASN A 52 2.62 -6.11 13.75
N ILE A 53 3.09 -6.07 12.52
CA ILE A 53 4.24 -6.88 12.10
C ILE A 53 5.57 -6.13 12.14
N GLY A 54 5.58 -4.87 12.57
CA GLY A 54 6.80 -4.07 12.70
C GLY A 54 7.43 -3.68 11.37
N VAL A 55 6.63 -3.41 10.32
CA VAL A 55 7.15 -2.99 9.00
C VAL A 55 8.03 -1.75 9.11
N PHE A 56 7.56 -0.75 9.87
CA PHE A 56 8.24 0.54 10.05
C PHE A 56 9.01 0.63 11.38
N ALA A 57 9.09 -0.47 12.14
CA ALA A 57 9.88 -0.49 13.37
C ALA A 57 11.38 -0.37 13.03
N GLN A 58 12.18 0.06 14.01
CA GLN A 58 13.63 0.20 13.85
C GLN A 58 14.38 -0.97 14.50
N GLY A 59 15.62 -1.20 14.04
CA GLY A 59 16.52 -2.20 14.59
C GLY A 59 15.93 -3.62 14.56
N HIS A 60 16.09 -4.34 15.67
CA HIS A 60 15.68 -5.75 15.82
C HIS A 60 14.17 -5.99 15.68
N ALA A 61 13.36 -4.97 15.97
CA ALA A 61 11.91 -5.05 15.85
C ALA A 61 11.43 -4.91 14.40
N SER A 62 12.27 -4.38 13.51
CA SER A 62 11.92 -4.19 12.09
C SER A 62 11.70 -5.53 11.40
N LEU A 63 10.68 -5.58 10.53
CA LEU A 63 10.41 -6.80 9.75
C LEU A 63 11.58 -7.16 8.81
N ASP A 64 12.26 -6.14 8.26
CA ASP A 64 13.48 -6.32 7.48
C ASP A 64 14.59 -7.03 8.26
N TYR A 65 14.78 -6.68 9.53
CA TYR A 65 15.76 -7.34 10.39
C TYR A 65 15.31 -8.76 10.74
N ARG A 66 14.04 -8.94 11.12
CA ARG A 66 13.49 -10.26 11.51
C ARG A 66 13.54 -11.29 10.37
N LEU A 67 13.40 -10.85 9.13
CA LEU A 67 13.45 -11.72 7.94
C LEU A 67 14.81 -11.75 7.24
N ARG A 68 15.85 -11.15 7.82
CA ARG A 68 17.18 -11.09 7.18
C ARG A 68 17.78 -12.47 6.88
N ASP A 69 17.46 -13.45 7.73
CA ASP A 69 17.96 -14.82 7.65
C ASP A 69 17.00 -15.74 6.84
N SER A 70 15.92 -15.17 6.29
CA SER A 70 14.96 -15.88 5.43
C SER A 70 14.70 -15.08 4.14
N PRO A 71 15.61 -15.20 3.15
CA PRO A 71 15.53 -14.43 1.91
C PRO A 71 14.27 -14.76 1.08
N GLU A 72 13.73 -15.97 1.17
CA GLU A 72 12.50 -16.39 0.52
C GLU A 72 11.30 -15.63 1.11
N ALA A 73 11.17 -15.60 2.43
CA ALA A 73 10.09 -14.88 3.10
C ALA A 73 10.17 -13.36 2.84
N LYS A 74 11.39 -12.80 2.84
CA LYS A 74 11.61 -11.40 2.45
C LYS A 74 11.16 -11.12 1.02
N THR A 75 11.48 -12.02 0.10
CA THR A 75 11.08 -11.90 -1.32
C THR A 75 9.56 -11.95 -1.49
N LEU A 76 8.88 -12.90 -0.83
CA LEU A 76 7.43 -13.00 -0.85
C LEU A 76 6.75 -11.74 -0.31
N MET A 77 7.28 -11.17 0.78
CA MET A 77 6.75 -9.93 1.36
C MET A 77 6.90 -8.74 0.41
N ILE A 78 8.04 -8.64 -0.27
CA ILE A 78 8.28 -7.61 -1.29
C ILE A 78 7.28 -7.77 -2.46
N GLN A 79 7.13 -8.99 -2.99
CA GLN A 79 6.21 -9.27 -4.10
C GLN A 79 4.76 -8.97 -3.74
N LEU A 80 4.34 -9.29 -2.52
CA LEU A 80 3.00 -8.96 -2.02
C LEU A 80 2.75 -7.44 -2.05
N LEU A 81 3.71 -6.66 -1.53
CA LEU A 81 3.61 -5.19 -1.51
C LEU A 81 3.68 -4.57 -2.91
N GLU A 82 4.45 -5.18 -3.82
CA GLU A 82 4.50 -4.76 -5.23
C GLU A 82 3.16 -5.02 -5.95
N GLY A 83 2.55 -6.17 -5.71
CA GLY A 83 1.21 -6.48 -6.23
C GLY A 83 0.18 -5.47 -5.73
N LEU A 84 0.17 -5.19 -4.42
CA LEU A 84 -0.71 -4.18 -3.84
C LEU A 84 -0.48 -2.79 -4.46
N LEU A 85 0.78 -2.36 -4.58
CA LEU A 85 1.14 -1.08 -5.19
C LEU A 85 0.65 -0.97 -6.64
N TRP A 86 0.74 -2.06 -7.42
CA TRP A 86 0.22 -2.11 -8.78
C TRP A 86 -1.30 -1.87 -8.82
N PHE A 87 -2.06 -2.53 -7.95
CA PHE A 87 -3.51 -2.32 -7.85
C PHE A 87 -3.86 -0.87 -7.46
N LEU A 88 -3.16 -0.30 -6.48
CA LEU A 88 -3.41 1.08 -6.04
C LEU A 88 -3.12 2.10 -7.16
N ARG A 89 -2.00 1.93 -7.86
CA ARG A 89 -1.65 2.80 -9.00
C ARG A 89 -2.65 2.68 -10.14
N ARG A 90 -3.08 1.46 -10.46
CA ARG A 90 -4.10 1.23 -11.47
C ARG A 90 -5.41 1.93 -11.11
N GLY A 91 -5.87 1.79 -9.86
CA GLY A 91 -7.06 2.50 -9.37
C GLY A 91 -6.91 4.02 -9.46
N SER A 92 -5.70 4.54 -9.19
CA SER A 92 -5.40 5.97 -9.25
C SER A 92 -5.55 6.49 -10.68
N SER A 93 -4.95 5.80 -11.66
CA SER A 93 -5.04 6.17 -13.08
C SER A 93 -6.48 6.19 -13.58
N THR A 94 -7.27 5.15 -13.29
CA THR A 94 -8.68 5.09 -13.70
C THR A 94 -9.51 6.24 -13.12
N ARG A 95 -9.22 6.65 -11.87
CA ARG A 95 -9.94 7.75 -11.20
C ARG A 95 -9.45 9.13 -11.65
N GLN A 96 -8.18 9.25 -12.05
CA GLN A 96 -7.61 10.47 -12.60
C GLN A 96 -8.11 10.76 -14.02
N ASP A 97 -8.30 9.73 -14.85
CA ASP A 97 -8.86 9.86 -16.19
C ASP A 97 -10.29 10.44 -16.16
N TRP A 98 -11.10 10.07 -15.14
CA TRP A 98 -12.44 10.63 -14.96
C TRP A 98 -12.43 12.14 -14.70
N ARG A 99 -11.48 12.64 -13.89
CA ARG A 99 -11.35 14.06 -13.54
C ARG A 99 -11.07 15.00 -14.72
N TYR A 100 -10.67 14.47 -15.88
CA TYR A 100 -10.41 15.28 -17.08
C TYR A 100 -11.49 15.16 -18.17
N VAL A 101 -12.51 14.33 -17.96
CA VAL A 101 -13.58 14.07 -18.94
C VAL A 101 -14.88 14.81 -18.57
N CYS A 102 -14.98 15.38 -17.37
CA CYS A 102 -16.01 16.32 -16.94
C CYS A 102 -15.46 17.74 -16.80
#